data_AF-A0A846Y0B5-F1
#
_entry.id   AF-A0A846Y0B5-F1
#
_cell.length_a   1.000
_cell.length_b   1.000
_cell.length_c   1.000
_cell.angle_alpha   90.00
_cell.angle_beta   90.00
_cell.angle_gamma   90.00
#
_symmetry.space_group_name_H-M   'P 1'
#
loop_
_entity.id
_entity.type
_entity.pdbx_description
1 polymer ?
#
loop_
_entity_poly.entity_id
_entity_poly.type
_entity_poly.pdbx_seq_one_letter_code
_entity_poly.pdbx_strand_id
1 'polypeptide(L)'
;MSHTIDGRSADTASVAELVGTTAEQLSRLVREEAKLAAAEAQGKAKRLGAGAGLVAVAAVLALLAAGALVAAAIAALAQVLPVWAAALVVVGGLVLIAALVGLLGWMSIRRATPPIPEQAAASLRQDMAVIKNRSRR
;
A
#
# COMPACT_ATOMS: atom_id res chain seq x y z
N MET A 1 -29.94 -29.03 66.33
CA MET A 1 -28.96 -29.60 65.40
C MET A 1 -28.93 -28.70 64.16
N SER A 2 -27.80 -28.07 63.92
CA SER A 2 -27.56 -27.02 62.94
C SER A 2 -27.62 -27.53 61.50
N HIS A 3 -28.66 -27.16 60.75
CA HIS A 3 -28.65 -27.22 59.29
C HIS A 3 -28.19 -25.85 58.78
N THR A 4 -26.92 -25.76 58.42
CA THR A 4 -26.32 -24.54 57.89
C THR A 4 -25.43 -24.98 56.73
N ILE A 5 -25.57 -24.29 55.59
CA ILE A 5 -24.66 -24.26 54.43
C ILE A 5 -24.77 -25.44 53.42
N ASP A 6 -25.57 -25.28 52.35
CA ASP A 6 -25.23 -25.92 51.05
C ASP A 6 -25.64 -25.11 49.80
N GLY A 7 -26.26 -23.92 49.97
CA GLY A 7 -26.68 -23.08 48.84
C GLY A 7 -25.55 -22.35 48.10
N ARG A 8 -24.32 -22.39 48.61
CA ARG A 8 -23.18 -21.65 48.03
C ARG A 8 -22.47 -22.40 46.91
N SER A 9 -22.55 -23.73 46.93
CA SER A 9 -21.85 -24.64 46.01
C SER A 9 -22.55 -24.74 44.64
N ALA A 10 -23.89 -24.78 44.65
CA ALA A 10 -24.71 -24.86 43.44
C ALA A 10 -24.70 -23.55 42.62
N ASP A 11 -24.68 -22.40 43.29
CA ASP A 11 -24.65 -21.08 42.65
C ASP A 11 -23.27 -20.79 42.03
N THR A 12 -22.17 -21.22 42.67
CA THR A 12 -20.83 -21.13 42.08
C THR A 12 -20.63 -22.05 40.88
N ALA A 13 -21.29 -23.22 40.87
CA ALA A 13 -21.25 -24.14 39.73
C ALA A 13 -21.96 -23.56 38.50
N SER A 14 -23.11 -22.89 38.68
CA SER A 14 -23.87 -22.28 37.58
C SER A 14 -23.17 -21.06 36.96
N VAL A 15 -22.54 -20.21 37.79
CA VAL A 15 -21.76 -19.06 37.32
C VAL A 15 -20.52 -19.53 36.56
N ALA A 16 -19.84 -20.58 37.03
CA ALA A 16 -18.72 -21.19 36.31
C ALA A 16 -19.15 -21.78 34.95
N GLU A 17 -20.33 -22.41 34.88
CA GLU A 17 -20.89 -22.97 33.65
C GLU A 17 -21.29 -21.87 32.64
N LEU A 18 -21.90 -20.77 33.09
CA LEU A 18 -22.24 -19.62 32.24
C LEU A 18 -21.00 -18.92 31.67
N VAL A 19 -19.95 -18.74 32.49
CA VAL A 19 -18.67 -18.17 32.04
C VAL A 19 -18.00 -19.09 31.03
N GLY A 20 -18.01 -20.40 31.27
CA GLY A 20 -17.50 -21.40 30.32
C GLY A 20 -18.24 -21.34 28.97
N THR A 21 -19.57 -21.30 29.00
CA THR A 21 -20.40 -21.26 27.79
C THR A 21 -20.23 -19.96 27.01
N THR A 22 -20.09 -18.83 27.71
CA THR A 22 -19.84 -17.51 27.08
C THR A 22 -18.45 -17.44 26.46
N ALA A 23 -17.43 -17.99 27.13
CA ALA A 23 -16.07 -18.08 26.59
C ALA A 23 -16.02 -18.97 25.33
N GLU A 24 -16.78 -20.06 25.31
CA GLU A 24 -16.94 -20.95 24.15
C GLU A 24 -17.61 -20.21 22.97
N GLN A 25 -18.68 -19.44 23.23
CA GLN A 25 -19.38 -18.65 22.23
C GLN A 25 -18.51 -17.52 21.67
N LEU A 26 -17.78 -16.81 22.53
CA LEU A 26 -16.86 -15.76 22.10
C LEU A 26 -15.73 -16.33 21.25
N SER A 27 -15.19 -17.49 21.65
CA SER A 27 -14.17 -18.21 20.88
C SER A 27 -14.69 -18.64 19.50
N ARG A 28 -15.95 -19.10 19.41
CA ARG A 28 -16.61 -19.41 18.14
C ARG A 28 -16.77 -18.18 17.26
N LEU A 29 -17.27 -17.08 17.83
CA LEU A 29 -17.47 -15.81 17.11
C LEU A 29 -16.17 -15.28 16.51
N VAL A 30 -15.09 -15.23 17.30
CA VAL A 30 -13.77 -14.80 16.83
C VAL A 30 -13.27 -15.68 15.68
N ARG A 31 -13.49 -17.00 15.76
CA ARG A 31 -13.11 -17.94 14.70
C ARG A 31 -13.93 -17.75 13.43
N GLU A 32 -15.20 -17.37 13.55
CA GLU A 32 -16.08 -17.07 12.43
C GLU A 32 -15.72 -15.75 11.75
N GLU A 33 -15.48 -14.69 12.52
CA GLU A 33 -14.99 -13.40 12.01
C GLU A 33 -13.64 -13.55 11.31
N ALA A 34 -12.73 -14.35 11.87
CA ALA A 34 -11.46 -14.66 11.24
C ALA A 34 -11.64 -15.39 9.90
N LYS A 35 -12.57 -16.37 9.82
CA LYS A 35 -12.89 -17.07 8.58
C LYS A 35 -13.52 -16.14 7.53
N LEU A 36 -14.41 -15.26 7.96
CA LEU A 36 -15.06 -14.29 7.08
C LEU A 36 -14.05 -13.29 6.53
N ALA A 37 -13.20 -12.73 7.40
CA ALA A 37 -12.12 -11.82 7.02
C ALA A 37 -11.14 -12.50 6.06
N ALA A 38 -10.80 -13.78 6.30
CA ALA A 38 -9.96 -14.56 5.39
C ALA A 38 -10.62 -14.76 4.02
N ALA A 39 -11.92 -15.07 3.97
CA ALA A 39 -12.66 -15.22 2.72
C ALA A 39 -12.75 -13.89 1.94
N GLU A 40 -12.99 -12.77 2.62
CA GLU A 40 -13.01 -11.45 2.00
C GLU A 40 -11.62 -11.04 1.50
N ALA A 41 -10.57 -11.29 2.30
CA ALA A 41 -9.19 -11.05 1.91
C ALA A 41 -8.81 -11.87 0.67
N GLN A 42 -9.18 -13.15 0.61
CA GLN A 42 -8.97 -14.02 -0.55
C GLN A 42 -9.73 -13.53 -1.79
N GLY A 43 -10.98 -13.07 -1.60
CA GLY A 43 -11.79 -12.47 -2.67
C GLY A 43 -11.14 -11.19 -3.24
N LYS A 44 -10.67 -10.30 -2.37
CA LYS A 44 -9.92 -9.08 -2.75
C LYS A 44 -8.61 -9.45 -3.45
N ALA A 45 -7.84 -10.39 -2.89
CA ALA A 45 -6.58 -10.85 -3.45
C ALA A 45 -6.75 -11.44 -4.85
N LYS A 46 -7.80 -12.23 -5.09
CA LYS A 46 -8.07 -12.80 -6.43
C LYS A 46 -8.41 -11.71 -7.46
N ARG A 47 -9.20 -10.71 -7.07
CA ARG A 47 -9.56 -9.57 -7.94
C ARG A 47 -8.34 -8.70 -8.25
N LEU A 48 -7.55 -8.38 -7.23
CA LEU A 48 -6.28 -7.67 -7.37
C LEU A 48 -5.29 -8.46 -8.23
N GLY A 49 -5.17 -9.77 -8.02
CA GLY A 49 -4.27 -10.65 -8.77
C GLY A 49 -4.65 -10.76 -10.25
N ALA A 50 -5.93 -10.90 -10.56
CA ALA A 50 -6.41 -10.90 -11.94
C ALA A 50 -6.14 -9.56 -12.64
N GLY A 51 -6.38 -8.43 -11.94
CA GLY A 51 -6.07 -7.09 -12.45
C GLY A 51 -4.56 -6.89 -12.66
N ALA A 52 -3.74 -7.30 -11.70
CA ALA A 52 -2.29 -7.21 -11.79
C ALA A 52 -1.72 -8.04 -12.95
N GLY A 53 -2.29 -9.22 -13.20
CA GLY A 53 -1.92 -10.06 -14.34
C GLY A 53 -2.16 -9.38 -15.69
N LEU A 54 -3.34 -8.76 -15.88
CA LEU A 54 -3.65 -8.02 -17.11
C LEU A 54 -2.75 -6.80 -17.30
N VAL A 55 -2.47 -6.06 -16.22
CA VAL A 55 -1.55 -4.91 -16.26
C VAL A 55 -0.13 -5.36 -16.61
N ALA A 56 0.34 -6.50 -16.09
CA ALA A 56 1.64 -7.04 -16.43
C ALA A 56 1.73 -7.43 -17.92
N VAL A 57 0.71 -8.10 -18.46
CA VAL A 57 0.64 -8.41 -19.90
C VAL A 57 0.62 -7.15 -20.74
N ALA A 58 -0.19 -6.16 -20.38
CA ALA A 58 -0.24 -4.87 -21.07
C ALA A 58 1.11 -4.14 -21.04
N ALA A 59 1.83 -4.18 -19.91
CA ALA A 59 3.16 -3.59 -19.78
C ALA A 59 4.18 -4.28 -20.69
N VAL A 60 4.16 -5.62 -20.78
CA VAL A 60 5.03 -6.37 -21.70
C VAL A 60 4.71 -6.03 -23.15
N LEU A 61 3.43 -6.01 -23.53
CA LEU A 61 3.00 -5.64 -24.89
C LEU A 61 3.40 -4.20 -25.23
N ALA A 62 3.23 -3.25 -24.31
CA ALA A 62 3.64 -1.87 -24.49
C ALA A 62 5.16 -1.76 -24.68
N LEU A 63 5.96 -2.54 -23.94
CA LEU A 63 7.41 -2.57 -24.09
C LEU A 63 7.82 -3.12 -25.47
N LEU A 64 7.19 -4.20 -25.93
CA LEU A 64 7.43 -4.77 -27.26
C LEU A 64 7.04 -3.78 -28.38
N ALA A 65 5.88 -3.13 -28.25
CA ALA A 65 5.43 -2.12 -29.21
C ALA A 65 6.38 -0.92 -29.25
N ALA A 66 6.84 -0.44 -28.10
CA ALA A 66 7.84 0.62 -28.03
C ALA A 66 9.15 0.21 -28.72
N GLY A 67 9.65 -1.01 -28.47
CA GLY A 67 10.84 -1.55 -29.15
C GLY A 67 10.66 -1.64 -30.67
N ALA A 68 9.50 -2.10 -31.14
CA ALA A 68 9.17 -2.16 -32.56
C ALA A 68 9.12 -0.77 -33.20
N LEU A 69 8.58 0.24 -32.52
CA LEU A 69 8.59 1.64 -32.98
C LEU A 69 10.00 2.22 -33.09
N VAL A 70 10.86 1.93 -32.12
CA VAL A 70 12.28 2.31 -32.18
C VAL A 70 12.96 1.66 -33.38
N ALA A 71 12.76 0.36 -33.58
CA ALA A 71 13.31 -0.35 -34.73
C ALA A 71 12.78 0.21 -36.06
N ALA A 72 11.49 0.52 -36.15
CA ALA A 72 10.88 1.13 -37.34
C ALA A 72 11.45 2.52 -37.63
N ALA A 73 11.65 3.35 -36.61
CA ALA A 73 12.26 4.67 -36.76
C ALA A 73 13.71 4.56 -37.26
N ILE A 74 14.49 3.63 -36.72
CA ILE A 74 15.86 3.35 -37.19
C ILE A 74 15.82 2.88 -38.65
N ALA A 75 14.95 1.93 -39.00
CA ALA A 75 14.85 1.40 -40.35
C ALA A 75 14.43 2.48 -41.38
N ALA A 76 13.54 3.39 -41.00
CA ALA A 76 13.14 4.52 -41.81
C ALA A 76 14.29 5.50 -42.05
N LEU A 77 15.03 5.87 -40.99
CA LEU A 77 16.19 6.75 -41.12
C LEU A 77 17.36 6.07 -41.84
N ALA A 78 17.48 4.75 -41.74
CA ALA A 78 18.50 3.96 -42.43
C ALA A 78 18.35 3.98 -43.96
N GLN A 79 17.22 4.46 -44.51
CA GLN A 79 17.07 4.68 -45.95
C GLN A 79 17.94 5.85 -46.45
N VAL A 80 18.32 6.78 -45.57
CA VAL A 80 19.07 8.00 -45.92
C VAL A 80 20.39 8.14 -45.14
N LEU A 81 20.57 7.40 -44.05
CA LEU A 81 21.77 7.39 -43.22
C LEU A 81 22.30 5.96 -43.04
N PRO A 82 23.59 5.75 -42.75
CA PRO A 82 24.07 4.44 -42.34
C PRO A 82 23.42 4.02 -41.02
N VAL A 83 23.17 2.71 -40.86
CA VAL A 83 22.40 2.14 -39.73
C VAL A 83 22.91 2.61 -38.36
N TRP A 84 24.23 2.71 -38.18
CA TRP A 84 24.81 3.17 -36.93
C TRP A 84 24.45 4.64 -36.60
N ALA A 85 24.42 5.52 -37.60
CA ALA A 85 24.07 6.92 -37.43
C ALA A 85 22.56 7.08 -37.18
N ALA A 86 21.73 6.34 -37.91
CA ALA A 86 20.28 6.29 -37.67
C ALA A 86 19.97 5.85 -36.24
N ALA A 87 20.63 4.79 -35.75
CA ALA A 87 20.48 4.32 -34.37
C ALA A 87 20.86 5.39 -33.34
N LEU A 88 21.99 6.08 -33.52
CA LEU A 88 22.42 7.16 -32.62
C LEU A 88 21.45 8.34 -32.59
N VAL A 89 20.88 8.72 -33.73
CA VAL A 89 19.89 9.81 -33.81
C VAL A 89 18.62 9.45 -33.04
N VAL A 90 18.09 8.24 -33.24
CA VAL A 90 16.87 7.79 -32.54
C VAL A 90 17.12 7.68 -31.04
N VAL A 91 18.22 7.02 -30.63
CA VAL A 91 18.58 6.88 -29.21
C VAL A 91 18.82 8.24 -28.56
N GLY A 92 19.55 9.13 -29.23
CA GLY A 92 19.78 10.50 -28.75
C GLY A 92 18.48 11.27 -28.55
N GLY A 93 17.56 11.19 -29.51
CA GLY A 93 16.23 11.80 -29.39
C GLY A 93 15.42 11.24 -28.21
N LEU A 94 15.41 9.92 -28.03
CA LEU A 94 14.72 9.28 -26.91
C LEU A 94 15.30 9.68 -25.55
N VAL A 95 16.63 9.77 -25.44
CA VAL A 95 17.30 10.21 -24.21
C VAL A 95 16.94 11.66 -23.88
N LEU A 96 16.89 12.54 -24.88
CA LEU A 96 16.47 13.93 -24.68
C LEU A 96 15.02 14.03 -24.19
N ILE A 97 14.10 13.28 -24.82
CA ILE A 97 12.70 13.23 -24.39
C ILE A 97 12.59 12.67 -22.97
N ALA A 98 13.31 11.58 -22.67
CA ALA A 98 13.32 10.97 -21.34
C ALA A 98 13.87 11.91 -20.27
N ALA A 99 14.92 12.68 -20.58
CA ALA A 99 15.46 13.69 -19.68
C ALA A 99 14.45 14.81 -19.40
N LEU A 100 13.73 15.29 -20.42
CA LEU A 100 12.68 16.30 -20.26
C LEU A 100 11.51 15.79 -19.41
N VAL A 101 10.97 14.63 -19.76
CA VAL A 101 9.86 14.01 -19.02
C VAL A 101 10.27 13.70 -17.58
N GLY A 102 11.48 13.16 -17.38
CA GLY A 102 12.03 12.87 -16.07
C GLY A 102 12.19 14.13 -15.21
N LEU A 103 12.69 15.22 -15.80
CA LEU A 103 12.82 16.50 -15.11
C LEU A 103 11.46 17.10 -14.73
N LEU A 104 10.49 17.07 -15.64
CA LEU A 104 9.13 17.54 -15.37
C LEU A 104 8.42 16.69 -14.30
N GLY A 105 8.61 15.37 -14.33
CA GLY A 105 8.11 14.45 -13.31
C GLY A 105 8.73 14.74 -11.95
N TRP A 106 10.05 14.90 -11.89
CA TRP A 106 10.77 15.27 -10.68
C TRP A 106 10.30 16.62 -10.12
N MET A 107 10.13 17.63 -10.98
CA MET A 107 9.60 18.93 -10.59
C MET A 107 8.18 18.82 -10.03
N SER A 108 7.34 17.99 -10.65
CA SER A 108 5.96 17.75 -10.19
C SER A 108 5.93 17.09 -8.82
N ILE A 109 6.77 16.07 -8.60
CA ILE A 109 6.91 15.40 -7.30
C ILE A 109 7.38 16.40 -6.23
N ARG A 110 8.42 17.18 -6.52
CA ARG A 110 8.94 18.21 -5.61
C ARG A 110 7.93 19.31 -5.27
N ARG A 111 7.04 19.66 -6.20
CA ARG A 111 5.95 20.63 -5.95
C ARG A 111 4.81 20.02 -5.14
N ALA A 112 4.50 18.74 -5.35
CA ALA A 112 3.44 18.02 -4.65
C ALA A 112 3.83 17.59 -3.22
N THR A 113 5.12 17.58 -2.89
CA THR A 113 5.61 17.38 -1.52
C THR A 113 6.16 18.70 -0.95
N PRO A 114 5.36 19.50 -0.23
CA PRO A 114 5.92 20.57 0.58
C PRO A 114 6.88 19.93 1.59
N PRO A 115 8.14 20.42 1.70
CA PRO A 115 9.17 19.76 2.51
C PRO A 115 8.80 19.58 3.99
N ILE A 116 7.80 20.32 4.50
CA ILE A 116 7.18 20.09 5.81
C ILE A 116 5.73 20.56 5.71
N PRO A 117 4.71 19.82 6.21
CA PRO A 117 3.37 20.38 6.36
C PRO A 117 3.49 21.59 7.30
N GLU A 118 3.23 22.81 6.83
CA GLU A 118 3.37 24.02 7.66
C GLU A 118 2.58 23.90 8.97
N GLN A 119 1.44 23.23 8.92
CA GLN A 119 0.60 22.93 10.08
C GLN A 119 1.31 21.99 11.06
N ALA A 120 1.94 20.92 10.59
CA ALA A 120 2.71 20.01 11.45
C ALA A 120 3.93 20.72 12.06
N ALA A 121 4.62 21.56 11.28
CA ALA A 121 5.73 22.38 11.78
C ALA A 121 5.28 23.38 12.87
N ALA A 122 4.10 23.97 12.71
CA ALA A 122 3.52 24.89 13.69
C ALA A 122 3.11 24.19 14.99
N SER A 123 2.47 23.01 14.90
CA SER A 123 2.09 22.19 16.06
C SER A 123 3.32 21.76 16.86
N LEU A 124 4.37 21.27 16.20
CA LEU A 124 5.64 20.88 16.83
C LEU A 124 6.33 22.06 17.55
N ARG A 125 6.26 23.27 17.00
CA ARG A 125 6.79 24.49 17.65
C ARG A 125 5.98 24.87 18.90
N GLN A 126 4.67 24.72 18.84
CA GLN A 126 3.77 24.98 19.97
C GLN A 126 3.99 23.97 21.10
N ASP A 127 4.15 22.69 20.76
CA ASP A 127 4.42 21.61 21.72
C ASP A 127 5.78 21.81 22.43
N MET A 128 6.82 22.24 21.69
CA MET A 128 8.11 22.59 22.31
C MET A 128 8.03 23.80 23.24
N ALA A 129 7.20 24.80 22.92
CA ALA A 129 7.02 25.98 23.78
C ALA A 129 6.34 25.62 25.12
N VAL A 130 5.39 24.68 25.10
CA VAL A 130 4.72 24.18 26.31
C VAL A 130 5.69 23.39 27.19
N ILE A 131 6.51 22.52 26.60
CA ILE A 131 7.51 21.72 27.33
C ILE A 131 8.57 22.63 27.97
N LYS A 132 9.06 23.65 27.25
CA LYS A 132 10.06 24.59 27.76
C LYS A 132 9.56 25.45 28.92
N ASN A 133 8.28 25.79 28.94
CA ASN A 133 7.65 26.52 30.05
C ASN A 133 7.41 25.64 31.28
N ARG A 134 7.21 24.33 31.10
CA ARG A 134 6.99 23.37 32.20
C ARG A 134 8.28 23.01 32.96
N SER A 135 9.43 23.11 32.29
CA SER A 135 10.76 22.85 32.88
C SER A 135 11.31 24.02 33.72
N ARG A 136 10.64 25.18 33.74
CA ARG A 136 11.09 26.39 34.43
C ARG A 136 10.34 26.70 35.74
N ARG A 137 9.57 25.74 36.26
CA ARG A 137 8.92 25.82 37.58
C ARG A 137 9.46 24.77 38.52
#